data_AF-A0A537LKR3-F1
#
_entry.id   AF-A0A537LKR3-F1
#
_cell.length_a   1.000
_cell.length_b   1.000
_cell.length_c   1.000
_cell.angle_alpha   90.00
_cell.angle_beta   90.00
_cell.angle_gamma   90.00
#
_symmetry.space_group_name_H-M   'P 1'
#
loop_
_entity.id
_entity.type
_entity.pdbx_description
1 polymer ?
#
loop_
_entity_poly.entity_id
_entity_poly.type
_entity_poly.pdbx_seq_one_letter_code
_entity_poly.pdbx_strand_id
1 'polypeptide(L)'
;LSGGDPARTFRLRDAAGTVGLISPVSQPFCARCGRLRLTADGRLRLCLLRDDEADLLAPLRRGASYDEIKEIFRAAAYRRPFGHALAEKMFPQARVMIQIGG
;
A
#
# COMPACT_ATOMS: atom_id res chain seq x y z
N LEU A 1 -2.14 7.76 11.37
CA LEU A 1 -1.95 6.56 10.53
C LEU A 1 -0.44 6.29 10.38
N SER A 2 0.25 5.89 11.45
CA SER A 2 1.64 5.46 11.36
C SER A 2 1.66 4.00 10.89
N GLY A 3 2.16 3.75 9.68
CA GLY A 3 2.29 2.41 9.12
C GLY A 3 3.33 1.60 9.90
N GLY A 4 2.91 0.98 11.00
CA GLY A 4 3.76 0.14 11.83
C GLY A 4 4.16 -1.16 11.14
N ASP A 5 5.18 -1.82 11.69
CA ASP A 5 5.65 -3.12 11.23
C ASP A 5 4.49 -4.14 11.26
N PRO A 6 4.17 -4.80 10.13
CA PRO A 6 3.14 -5.85 10.11
C PRO A 6 3.56 -7.13 10.83
N ALA A 7 4.85 -7.31 11.14
CA ALA A 7 5.36 -8.52 11.75
C ALA A 7 5.02 -8.61 13.25
N ARG A 8 4.57 -9.79 13.68
CA ARG A 8 4.57 -10.18 15.09
C ARG A 8 5.92 -10.81 15.41
N THR A 9 6.66 -10.21 16.33
CA THR A 9 8.03 -10.61 16.67
C THR A 9 8.07 -11.58 17.85
N PHE A 10 8.93 -12.58 17.75
CA PHE A 10 9.20 -13.60 18.77
C PHE A 10 10.70 -13.67 19.06
N ARG A 11 11.06 -13.75 20.34
CA ARG A 11 12.44 -13.96 20.78
C ARG A 11 12.53 -15.22 21.61
N LEU A 12 13.34 -16.17 21.16
CA LEU A 12 13.63 -17.38 21.91
C LEU A 12 14.65 -17.07 23.02
N ARG A 13 14.55 -17.80 24.14
CA ARG A 13 15.53 -17.67 25.23
C ARG A 13 16.93 -17.98 24.68
N ASP A 14 17.90 -17.16 25.06
CA ASP A 14 19.32 -17.26 24.65
C ASP A 14 19.59 -17.13 23.14
N ALA A 15 18.59 -16.75 22.33
CA ALA A 15 18.79 -16.48 20.91
C ALA A 15 19.45 -15.13 20.66
N ALA A 16 20.38 -15.11 19.69
CA ALA A 16 21.09 -13.91 19.24
C ALA A 16 20.17 -12.87 18.57
N GLY A 17 18.96 -13.24 18.17
CA GLY A 17 18.07 -12.39 17.39
C GLY A 17 16.58 -12.64 17.62
N THR A 18 15.76 -12.01 16.78
CA THR A 18 14.29 -12.03 16.83
C THR A 18 13.75 -12.52 15.49
N VAL A 19 12.68 -13.32 15.52
CA VAL A 19 11.97 -13.78 14.31
C VAL A 19 10.63 -13.06 14.22
N GLY A 20 10.32 -12.48 13.06
CA GLY A 20 9.04 -11.85 12.77
C GLY A 20 8.16 -12.71 11.87
N LEU A 21 6.89 -12.89 12.23
CA LEU A 21 5.90 -13.57 11.39
C LEU A 21 4.87 -12.56 10.88
N ILE A 22 4.65 -12.55 9.57
CA ILE A 22 3.64 -11.72 8.91
C ILE A 22 2.51 -12.63 8.43
N SER A 23 1.29 -12.35 8.84
CA SER A 23 0.11 -13.15 8.52
C SER A 23 -0.87 -12.36 7.64
N PRO A 24 -0.55 -12.12 6.35
CA PRO A 24 -1.31 -11.18 5.53
C PRO A 24 -2.74 -11.65 5.26
N VAL A 25 -3.01 -12.96 5.24
CA VAL A 25 -4.35 -13.50 4.97
C VAL A 25 -5.12 -13.78 6.24
N SER A 26 -4.55 -14.54 7.18
CA SER A 26 -5.25 -15.00 8.39
C SER A 26 -5.40 -13.92 9.47
N GLN A 27 -4.50 -12.93 9.52
CA GLN A 27 -4.56 -11.81 10.46
C GLN A 27 -4.11 -10.50 9.77
N PRO A 28 -4.93 -9.96 8.86
CA PRO A 28 -4.55 -8.80 8.04
C PRO A 28 -4.32 -7.55 8.89
N PHE A 29 -3.41 -6.69 8.43
CA PHE A 29 -3.03 -5.44 9.11
C PHE A 29 -3.52 -4.18 8.37
N CYS A 30 -4.45 -4.33 7.42
CA CYS A 30 -4.92 -3.22 6.58
C CYS A 30 -5.51 -2.04 7.37
N ALA A 31 -6.18 -2.31 8.50
CA ALA A 31 -6.77 -1.28 9.36
C ALA A 31 -5.76 -0.24 9.86
N ARG A 32 -4.48 -0.63 10.01
CA ARG A 32 -3.36 0.26 10.40
C ARG A 32 -2.43 0.62 9.24
N CYS A 33 -2.70 0.14 8.02
CA CYS A 33 -1.87 0.41 6.86
C CYS A 33 -2.12 1.83 6.35
N GLY A 34 -1.09 2.69 6.37
CA GLY A 34 -1.11 4.05 5.80
C GLY A 34 -0.28 4.18 4.51
N ARG A 35 0.02 3.07 3.83
CA ARG A 35 0.93 3.07 2.67
C ARG A 35 0.18 3.36 1.37
N LEU A 36 0.76 4.24 0.56
CA LEU A 36 0.51 4.40 -0.87
C LEU A 36 1.82 4.06 -1.59
N ARG A 37 1.74 3.57 -2.84
CA ARG A 37 2.92 3.27 -3.65
C ARG A 37 2.93 4.13 -4.91
N LEU A 38 4.05 4.78 -5.20
CA LEU A 38 4.27 5.43 -6.49
C LEU A 38 4.82 4.40 -7.47
N THR A 39 4.14 4.20 -8.60
CA THR A 39 4.58 3.31 -9.66
C THR A 39 5.58 4.02 -10.59
N ALA A 40 6.35 3.25 -11.37
CA ALA A 40 7.34 3.80 -12.29
C ALA A 40 6.71 4.65 -13.42
N ASP A 41 5.48 4.35 -13.81
CA ASP A 41 4.68 5.14 -14.75
C ASP A 41 3.97 6.34 -14.08
N GLY A 42 4.27 6.62 -12.82
CA GLY A 42 3.88 7.85 -12.14
C GLY A 42 2.43 7.87 -11.66
N ARG A 43 1.92 6.72 -11.23
CA ARG A 43 0.60 6.58 -10.59
C ARG A 43 0.73 6.27 -9.11
N LEU A 44 -0.23 6.74 -8.31
CA LEU A 44 -0.41 6.34 -6.93
C LEU A 44 -1.26 5.06 -6.89
N ARG A 45 -0.63 3.94 -6.58
CA ARG A 45 -1.30 2.67 -6.24
C ARG A 45 -1.81 2.74 -4.81
N LEU A 46 -3.13 2.65 -4.65
CA LEU A 46 -3.78 2.93 -3.37
C LEU A 46 -3.70 1.77 -2.38
N CYS A 47 -3.64 0.54 -2.90
CA CYS A 47 -3.34 -0.67 -2.16
C CYS A 47 -2.52 -1.58 -3.05
N LEU A 48 -1.51 -2.26 -2.48
CA LEU A 48 -0.66 -3.18 -3.22
C LEU A 48 -1.47 -4.30 -3.91
N LEU A 49 -2.60 -4.69 -3.32
CA LEU A 49 -3.40 -5.86 -3.69
C LEU A 49 -4.81 -5.49 -4.20
N ARG A 50 -5.02 -4.26 -4.66
CA ARG A 50 -6.29 -3.81 -5.27
C ARG A 50 -6.01 -2.92 -6.46
N ASP A 51 -6.86 -2.96 -7.48
CA ASP A 51 -6.60 -2.33 -8.79
C ASP A 51 -6.67 -0.80 -8.81
N ASP A 52 -7.16 -0.17 -7.75
CA ASP A 52 -7.39 1.26 -7.75
C ASP A 52 -6.08 2.07 -7.75
N GLU A 53 -6.01 3.04 -8.67
CA GLU A 53 -4.87 3.92 -8.91
C GLU A 53 -5.34 5.38 -9.13
N ALA A 54 -4.46 6.33 -8.83
CA ALA A 54 -4.65 7.74 -9.17
C ALA A 54 -3.45 8.25 -10.00
N ASP A 55 -3.72 8.98 -11.07
CA ASP A 55 -2.68 9.61 -11.89
C ASP A 55 -2.08 10.81 -11.15
N LEU A 56 -0.76 10.79 -10.99
CA LEU A 56 0.01 11.87 -10.37
C LEU A 56 0.90 12.57 -11.39
N LEU A 57 1.40 11.84 -12.39
CA LEU A 57 2.36 12.34 -13.36
C LEU A 57 1.75 13.38 -14.29
N ALA A 58 0.53 13.17 -14.79
CA ALA A 58 -0.05 14.13 -15.74
C ALA A 58 -0.35 15.49 -15.08
N PRO A 59 -0.94 15.57 -13.86
CA PRO A 59 -1.04 16.84 -13.13
C PRO A 59 0.32 17.52 -12.92
N LEU A 60 1.34 16.77 -12.47
CA LEU A 60 2.69 17.32 -12.28
C LEU A 60 3.27 17.91 -13.58
N ARG A 61 3.14 17.17 -14.70
CA ARG A 61 3.63 17.63 -16.01
C ARG A 61 2.87 18.84 -16.56
N ARG A 62 1.63 19.05 -16.12
CA ARG A 62 0.84 20.26 -16.46
C ARG A 62 1.13 21.45 -15.55
N GLY A 63 2.07 21.32 -14.60
CA GLY A 63 2.44 22.40 -13.69
C GLY A 63 1.48 22.56 -12.52
N ALA A 64 0.83 21.49 -12.06
CA ALA A 64 -0.01 21.53 -10.86
C ALA A 64 0.77 22.09 -9.65
N SER A 65 0.09 22.95 -8.90
CA SER A 65 0.57 23.55 -7.66
C SER A 65 0.74 22.51 -6.55
N TYR A 66 1.49 22.89 -5.51
CA TYR A 66 1.65 22.04 -4.33
C TYR A 66 0.32 21.65 -3.68
N ASP A 67 -0.65 22.57 -3.61
CA ASP A 67 -1.95 22.30 -3.00
C ASP A 67 -2.80 21.34 -3.84
N GLU A 68 -2.75 21.43 -5.16
CA GLU A 68 -3.42 20.47 -6.05
C GLU A 68 -2.82 19.07 -5.90
N ILE A 69 -1.48 18.97 -5.83
CA ILE A 69 -0.80 17.70 -5.60
C ILE A 69 -1.17 17.13 -4.22
N LYS A 70 -1.18 17.97 -3.19
CA LYS A 70 -1.58 17.59 -1.84
C LYS A 70 -3.01 17.05 -1.81
N GLU A 71 -3.92 17.65 -2.57
CA GLU A 71 -5.30 17.19 -2.66
C GLU A 71 -5.41 15.85 -3.39
N ILE A 72 -4.62 15.60 -4.44
CA ILE A 72 -4.52 14.29 -5.09
C ILE A 72 -4.10 13.22 -4.07
N PHE A 73 -3.09 13.49 -3.23
CA PHE A 73 -2.68 12.55 -2.17
C PHE A 73 -3.76 12.33 -1.11
N ARG A 74 -4.49 13.38 -0.70
CA ARG A 74 -5.62 13.26 0.23
C ARG A 74 -6.73 12.40 -0.35
N ALA A 75 -7.18 12.71 -1.56
CA ALA A 75 -8.22 11.95 -2.25
C ALA A 75 -7.81 10.48 -2.44
N ALA A 76 -6.56 10.23 -2.84
CA ALA A 76 -5.98 8.88 -2.92
C ALA A 76 -6.02 8.15 -1.57
N ALA A 77 -5.65 8.82 -0.48
CA ALA A 77 -5.68 8.22 0.86
C ALA A 77 -7.09 7.85 1.33
N TYR A 78 -8.12 8.64 0.96
CA TYR A 78 -9.52 8.36 1.27
C TYR A 78 -10.13 7.22 0.42
N ARG A 79 -9.72 7.11 -0.84
CA ARG A 79 -10.12 6.01 -1.74
C ARG A 79 -9.48 4.67 -1.38
N ARG A 80 -8.46 4.67 -0.51
CA ARG A 80 -7.81 3.45 -0.06
C ARG A 80 -8.86 2.47 0.49
N PRO A 81 -8.88 1.22 0.01
CA PRO A 81 -9.82 0.23 0.52
C PRO A 81 -9.51 -0.10 1.98
N PHE A 82 -10.54 -0.46 2.74
CA PHE A 82 -10.39 -0.88 4.13
C PHE A 82 -9.51 -2.14 4.29
N GLY A 83 -9.57 -3.05 3.31
CA GLY A 83 -8.79 -4.29 3.28
C GLY A 83 -8.46 -4.75 1.86
N HIS A 84 -7.43 -5.59 1.73
CA HIS A 84 -7.03 -6.16 0.45
C HIS A 84 -7.94 -7.29 -0.05
N ALA A 85 -8.81 -7.83 0.80
CA ALA A 85 -9.81 -8.85 0.47
C ALA A 85 -9.25 -10.19 -0.08
N LEU A 86 -8.09 -10.63 0.44
CA LEU A 86 -7.48 -11.88 -0.02
C LEU A 86 -8.20 -13.12 0.53
N ALA A 87 -8.81 -13.02 1.72
CA ALA A 87 -9.56 -14.13 2.33
C ALA A 87 -10.81 -14.47 1.49
N GLU A 88 -11.36 -13.45 0.84
CA GLU A 88 -12.49 -13.50 -0.09
C GLU A 88 -12.07 -13.90 -1.51
N LYS A 89 -10.80 -14.26 -1.72
CA LYS A 89 -10.22 -14.62 -3.03
C LYS A 89 -10.36 -13.50 -4.07
N MET A 90 -10.35 -12.24 -3.63
CA MET A 90 -10.30 -11.10 -4.53
C MET A 90 -8.84 -10.69 -4.76
N PHE A 91 -8.40 -10.75 -6.02
CA PHE A 91 -7.04 -10.43 -6.43
C PHE A 91 -7.05 -9.32 -7.49
N PRO A 92 -6.03 -8.45 -7.53
CA PRO A 92 -5.91 -7.46 -8.59
C PRO A 92 -5.79 -8.15 -9.95
N GLN A 93 -6.55 -7.68 -10.92
CA GLN A 93 -6.60 -8.25 -12.28
C GLN A 93 -5.97 -7.33 -13.32
N ALA A 94 -5.89 -6.02 -13.04
CA ALA A 94 -5.46 -5.04 -14.03
C ALA A 94 -3.95 -5.03 -14.26
N ARG A 95 -3.16 -5.22 -13.20
CA ARG A 95 -1.69 -5.21 -13.24
C ARG A 95 -1.12 -6.20 -12.23
N VAL A 96 -0.07 -6.90 -12.63
CA VAL A 96 0.71 -7.77 -11.74
C VAL A 96 1.81 -6.99 -11.00
N MET A 97 2.37 -7.60 -9.95
CA MET A 97 3.38 -7.00 -9.07
C MET A 97 4.57 -6.38 -9.84
N ILE A 98 5.12 -7.12 -10.82
CA ILE A 98 6.24 -6.64 -11.64
C ILE A 98 5.91 -5.35 -12.40
N GLN A 99 4.65 -5.14 -12.79
CA GLN A 99 4.22 -3.94 -13.51
C GLN A 99 4.05 -2.73 -12.61
N ILE A 100 3.93 -2.89 -11.29
CA ILE A 100 3.77 -1.79 -10.33
C ILE A 100 5.07 -1.51 -9.54
N GLY A 101 6.20 -2.02 -10.04
CA GLY A 101 7.55 -1.74 -9.53
C GLY A 101 8.13 -2.82 -8.61
N GLY A 102 7.57 -4.04 -8.62
CA GLY A 102 8.08 -5.19 -7.88
C GLY A 102 6.98 -6.18 -7.60
#